data_AF-A0A4Q4WQX7-F1
#
_entry.id   AF-A0A4Q4WQX7-F1
#
_cell.length_a   1.000
_cell.length_b   1.000
_cell.length_c   1.000
_cell.angle_alpha   90.00
_cell.angle_beta   90.00
_cell.angle_gamma   90.00
#
_symmetry.space_group_name_H-M   'P 1'
#
loop_
_entity.id
_entity.type
_entity.pdbx_description
1 polymer ?
#
loop_
_entity_poly.entity_id
_entity_poly.type
_entity_poly.pdbx_seq_one_letter_code
_entity_poly.pdbx_strand_id
1 'polypeptide(L)'
;MSNRWFAGSLKAALVFAAGISTAVCQDALKFEAEDAVLSGTVVDTTLAGYSGTGYVTGFEEATDKLTFTVASDSLKLYDISIRYAGIYGEKRTSMILNGGSTSEVYFAASDTWATAEGGQVLLEEGDNTIDFVTNWGWYLIDSITLTPSAPRPPHDINTSLVNPNADANAYKLYDYLISIYGKNILSGQQDLSHSNWITENIGKTPAVVSVDLMDYSPSRVEFQGDIATTMEDAITHHERGGIVSVLWHWNAPTGLYNTEEQPWWSGFYTRATDFNVATALADTTNANYTLIIRDIDAIAVQLKRLQDAGAPVLFRPLHEAEGGWFWWGAQGPEPAKKLWNLLYDRLTNHHGINNLIWTWNSLAADWYPGNSTVDILSADVYSQGHGPMSSEYNQLYELGGGKKLIAATEVGAAPLPDLLQAYGADWVYFAVWGSGFIDNPEWNPVDVLKKVDGPASDPKSLKTRANERQIYNDEYVLTLDEIQGWAGK
;
A
#
# COMPACT_ATOMS: atom_id res chain seq x y z
N MET A 1 43.45 61.67 -29.17
CA MET A 1 44.19 61.04 -28.05
C MET A 1 43.49 61.47 -26.76
N SER A 2 42.36 60.84 -26.42
CA SER A 2 42.26 59.70 -25.48
C SER A 2 42.40 60.14 -24.02
N ASN A 3 41.27 60.30 -23.33
CA ASN A 3 41.21 60.11 -21.88
C ASN A 3 40.07 59.13 -21.56
N ARG A 4 40.46 58.05 -20.87
CA ARG A 4 39.65 56.87 -20.53
C ARG A 4 38.94 57.05 -19.18
N TRP A 5 37.65 56.76 -19.19
CA TRP A 5 36.85 55.96 -18.25
C TRP A 5 37.38 55.67 -16.84
N PHE A 6 36.57 56.02 -15.83
CA PHE A 6 36.23 55.15 -14.69
C PHE A 6 34.75 55.35 -14.35
N ALA A 7 33.92 54.34 -14.66
CA ALA A 7 32.55 54.23 -14.21
C ALA A 7 32.54 53.36 -12.94
N GLY A 8 32.10 53.93 -11.81
CA GLY A 8 31.91 53.22 -10.55
C GLY A 8 30.63 52.37 -10.61
N SER A 9 30.78 51.06 -10.41
CA SER A 9 29.68 50.11 -10.22
C SER A 9 29.13 50.23 -8.80
N LEU A 10 27.88 50.68 -8.66
CA LEU A 10 27.09 50.44 -7.45
C LEU A 10 26.61 48.99 -7.47
N LYS A 11 27.12 48.15 -6.56
CA LYS A 11 26.52 46.85 -6.25
C LYS A 11 25.46 47.05 -5.17
N ALA A 12 24.20 46.83 -5.52
CA ALA A 12 23.11 46.69 -4.55
C ALA A 12 23.29 45.37 -3.80
N ALA A 13 23.45 45.43 -2.48
CA ALA A 13 23.43 44.26 -1.61
C ALA A 13 21.96 43.95 -1.27
N LEU A 14 21.42 42.90 -1.90
CA LEU A 14 20.17 42.28 -1.47
C LEU A 14 20.45 41.44 -0.22
N VAL A 15 19.99 41.93 0.94
CA VAL A 15 19.96 41.15 2.17
C VAL A 15 18.79 40.18 2.05
N PHE A 16 19.08 38.91 1.79
CA PHE A 16 18.12 37.84 2.00
C PHE A 16 17.95 37.68 3.52
N ALA A 17 16.82 38.14 4.04
CA ALA A 17 16.36 37.73 5.36
C ALA A 17 15.94 36.26 5.24
N ALA A 18 16.85 35.35 5.58
CA ALA A 18 16.50 33.97 5.86
C ALA A 18 15.58 33.97 7.09
N GLY A 19 14.27 33.89 6.86
CA GLY A 19 13.32 33.58 7.92
C GLY A 19 13.66 32.19 8.45
N ILE A 20 14.33 32.14 9.60
CA ILE A 20 14.43 30.92 10.38
C ILE A 20 13.01 30.65 10.85
N SER A 21 12.30 29.75 10.15
CA SER A 21 11.11 29.12 10.69
C SER A 21 11.56 28.32 11.90
N THR A 22 11.43 28.89 13.09
CA THR A 22 11.43 28.10 14.32
C THR A 22 10.20 27.23 14.26
N ALA A 23 10.36 25.97 13.82
CA ALA A 23 9.35 24.96 14.06
C ALA A 23 9.12 24.95 15.57
N VAL A 24 7.96 25.44 16.00
CA VAL A 24 7.53 25.24 17.38
C VAL A 24 7.31 23.74 17.49
N CYS A 25 8.27 23.06 18.11
CA CYS A 25 8.11 21.67 18.52
C CYS A 25 6.99 21.71 19.55
N GLN A 26 5.76 21.37 19.13
CA GLN A 26 4.67 21.22 20.06
C GLN A 26 4.95 19.93 20.83
N ASP A 27 5.07 20.05 22.14
CA ASP A 27 5.58 18.99 23.02
C ASP A 27 4.73 17.72 22.91
N ALA A 28 5.40 16.56 22.99
CA ALA A 28 4.74 15.26 23.06
C ALA A 28 3.83 15.20 24.30
N LEU A 29 2.60 14.74 24.10
CA LEU A 29 1.58 14.64 25.14
C LEU A 29 1.57 13.21 25.68
N LYS A 30 1.90 13.06 26.97
CA LYS A 30 1.89 11.75 27.62
C LYS A 30 0.62 11.56 28.45
N PHE A 31 0.02 10.38 28.35
CA PHE A 31 -1.15 9.96 29.11
C PHE A 31 -0.83 8.65 29.83
N GLU A 32 -0.89 8.66 31.15
CA GLU A 32 -0.65 7.48 31.99
C GLU A 32 -1.89 6.56 31.95
N ALA A 33 -1.66 5.25 31.87
CA ALA A 33 -2.73 4.26 31.68
C ALA A 33 -3.65 4.17 32.91
N GLU A 34 -3.10 4.31 34.11
CA GLU A 34 -3.84 4.25 35.37
C GLU A 34 -4.84 5.41 35.58
N ASP A 35 -4.69 6.51 34.83
CA ASP A 35 -5.59 7.67 34.86
C ASP A 35 -6.72 7.58 33.82
N ALA A 36 -6.68 6.58 32.94
CA ALA A 36 -7.67 6.38 31.89
C ALA A 36 -8.91 5.61 32.40
N VAL A 37 -9.91 5.42 31.53
CA VAL A 37 -11.12 4.67 31.88
C VAL A 37 -10.89 3.18 31.68
N LEU A 38 -10.98 2.41 32.76
CA LEU A 38 -10.80 0.96 32.76
C LEU A 38 -12.15 0.24 32.68
N SER A 39 -12.23 -0.80 31.87
CA SER A 39 -13.39 -1.71 31.79
C SER A 39 -12.89 -3.14 31.72
N GLY A 40 -13.15 -3.94 32.76
CA GLY A 40 -12.62 -5.31 32.88
C GLY A 40 -11.13 -5.38 33.25
N THR A 41 -10.38 -4.30 33.05
CA THR A 41 -8.96 -4.14 33.40
C THR A 41 -8.76 -3.55 34.80
N VAL A 42 -7.53 -3.66 35.33
CA VAL A 42 -7.15 -3.17 36.67
C VAL A 42 -5.78 -2.49 36.67
N VAL A 43 -5.56 -1.59 37.63
CA VAL A 43 -4.24 -0.99 37.89
C VAL A 43 -3.40 -1.91 38.76
N ASP A 44 -2.12 -2.07 38.42
CA ASP A 44 -1.12 -2.83 39.18
C ASP A 44 0.20 -2.02 39.29
N THR A 45 1.07 -2.42 40.21
CA THR A 45 2.36 -1.80 40.53
C THR A 45 3.49 -2.84 40.71
N THR A 46 3.21 -4.11 40.43
CA THR A 46 4.14 -5.22 40.69
C THR A 46 5.39 -5.17 39.80
N LEU A 47 5.23 -4.91 38.50
CA LEU A 47 6.36 -4.79 37.58
C LEU A 47 7.04 -3.44 37.76
N ALA A 48 8.23 -3.42 38.37
CA ALA A 48 8.97 -2.18 38.60
C ALA A 48 9.31 -1.43 37.30
N GLY A 49 9.48 -0.10 37.40
CA GLY A 49 9.92 0.74 36.29
C GLY A 49 8.81 1.35 35.45
N TYR A 50 7.54 1.25 35.88
CA TYR A 50 6.44 2.04 35.33
C TYR A 50 6.64 3.54 35.61
N SER A 51 5.93 4.38 34.88
CA SER A 51 5.80 5.82 35.11
C SER A 51 4.50 6.15 35.82
N GLY A 52 4.37 7.39 36.33
CA GLY A 52 3.19 7.75 37.10
C GLY A 52 3.10 6.97 38.41
N THR A 53 1.93 6.43 38.69
CA THR A 53 1.59 5.70 39.93
C THR A 53 1.36 4.21 39.74
N GLY A 54 1.22 3.72 38.49
CA GLY A 54 1.06 2.30 38.19
C GLY A 54 1.08 2.00 36.70
N TYR A 55 0.41 0.93 36.31
CA TYR A 55 0.14 0.55 34.92
C TYR A 55 -1.15 -0.28 34.87
N VAL A 56 -1.70 -0.49 33.68
CA VAL A 56 -2.93 -1.28 33.48
C VAL A 56 -2.62 -2.69 33.00
N THR A 57 -3.31 -3.66 33.61
CA THR A 57 -3.29 -5.10 33.27
C THR A 57 -4.71 -5.67 33.32
N GLY A 58 -4.85 -7.00 33.22
CA GLY A 58 -6.15 -7.69 33.25
C GLY A 58 -6.88 -7.68 31.91
N PHE A 59 -6.13 -7.69 30.80
CA PHE A 59 -6.69 -7.89 29.46
C PHE A 59 -6.87 -9.40 29.22
N GLU A 60 -7.99 -9.97 29.66
CA GLU A 60 -8.23 -11.42 29.65
C GLU A 60 -9.45 -11.79 28.79
N GLU A 61 -10.55 -11.06 28.96
CA GLU A 61 -11.79 -11.21 28.20
C GLU A 61 -11.80 -10.28 26.98
N ALA A 62 -12.48 -10.72 25.92
CA ALA A 62 -12.54 -9.96 24.65
C ALA A 62 -13.18 -8.56 24.79
N THR A 63 -13.94 -8.33 25.86
CA THR A 63 -14.57 -7.02 26.15
C THR A 63 -13.71 -6.11 27.02
N ASP A 64 -12.61 -6.62 27.58
CA ASP A 64 -11.76 -5.81 28.46
C ASP A 64 -11.07 -4.72 27.63
N LYS A 65 -11.08 -3.51 28.17
CA LYS A 65 -10.54 -2.35 27.49
C LYS A 65 -9.98 -1.28 28.42
N LEU A 66 -9.10 -0.48 27.84
CA LEU A 66 -8.53 0.75 28.39
C LEU A 66 -8.87 1.90 27.43
N THR A 67 -9.58 2.91 27.91
CA THR A 67 -10.03 4.05 27.09
C THR A 67 -9.35 5.33 27.55
N PHE A 68 -8.42 5.85 26.73
CA PHE A 68 -7.85 7.18 26.91
C PHE A 68 -8.80 8.25 26.35
N THR A 69 -9.00 9.34 27.08
CA THR A 69 -9.66 10.55 26.57
C THR A 69 -8.61 11.62 26.32
N VAL A 70 -8.51 12.08 25.07
CA VAL A 70 -7.51 13.06 24.63
C VAL A 70 -8.20 14.22 23.94
N ALA A 71 -7.83 15.45 24.29
CA ALA A 71 -8.38 16.65 23.68
C ALA A 71 -7.43 17.18 22.59
N SER A 72 -7.98 17.68 21.49
CA SER A 72 -7.23 18.40 20.45
C SER A 72 -7.92 19.72 20.13
N ASP A 73 -7.13 20.80 19.97
CA ASP A 73 -7.66 22.13 19.66
C ASP A 73 -8.10 22.29 18.19
N SER A 74 -7.75 21.33 17.35
CA SER A 74 -8.11 21.29 15.93
C SER A 74 -8.02 19.86 15.40
N LEU A 75 -8.53 19.63 14.18
CA LEU A 75 -8.23 18.41 13.45
C LEU A 75 -6.71 18.29 13.23
N LYS A 76 -6.06 17.27 13.80
CA LYS A 76 -4.60 17.15 13.78
C LYS A 76 -4.13 15.70 13.88
N LEU A 77 -3.11 15.38 13.09
CA LEU A 77 -2.46 14.06 13.08
C LEU A 77 -1.37 13.97 14.15
N TYR A 78 -1.36 12.87 14.89
CA TYR A 78 -0.35 12.54 15.89
C TYR A 78 0.20 11.14 15.65
N ASP A 79 1.50 10.97 15.83
CA ASP A 79 2.14 9.67 15.98
C ASP A 79 1.90 9.19 17.41
N ILE A 80 1.51 7.93 17.57
CA ILE A 80 1.24 7.32 18.88
C ILE A 80 2.29 6.26 19.22
N SER A 81 2.97 6.45 20.35
CA SER A 81 3.87 5.45 20.92
C SER A 81 3.27 4.89 22.21
N ILE A 82 3.30 3.58 22.38
CA ILE A 82 2.71 2.86 23.51
C ILE A 82 3.84 2.27 24.34
N ARG A 83 3.89 2.63 25.63
CA ARG A 83 4.80 2.01 26.59
C ARG A 83 4.11 0.79 27.19
N TYR A 84 4.64 -0.39 26.88
CA TYR A 84 4.03 -1.68 27.22
C TYR A 84 5.05 -2.64 27.83
N ALA A 85 4.57 -3.74 28.40
CA ALA A 85 5.42 -4.89 28.71
C ALA A 85 4.78 -6.21 28.21
N GLY A 86 5.51 -6.93 27.36
CA GLY A 86 5.13 -8.21 26.76
C GLY A 86 5.67 -9.41 27.56
N ILE A 87 5.51 -9.40 28.89
CA ILE A 87 6.13 -10.40 29.79
C ILE A 87 5.58 -11.82 29.62
N TYR A 88 4.47 -11.97 28.88
CA TYR A 88 3.84 -13.25 28.57
C TYR A 88 4.16 -13.73 27.14
N GLY A 89 5.24 -13.21 26.55
CA GLY A 89 5.60 -13.40 25.13
C GLY A 89 4.90 -12.39 24.23
N GLU A 90 5.14 -12.47 22.93
CA GLU A 90 4.56 -11.54 21.95
C GLU A 90 3.02 -11.55 21.96
N LYS A 91 2.43 -10.38 21.72
CA LYS A 91 0.98 -10.14 21.74
C LYS A 91 0.55 -9.15 20.67
N ARG A 92 -0.76 -9.04 20.51
CA ARG A 92 -1.43 -8.03 19.70
C ARG A 92 -2.56 -7.41 20.51
N THR A 93 -2.75 -6.11 20.37
CA THR A 93 -3.89 -5.35 20.94
C THR A 93 -4.67 -4.69 19.81
N SER A 94 -5.98 -4.51 20.02
CA SER A 94 -6.83 -3.74 19.10
C SER A 94 -6.88 -2.29 19.56
N MET A 95 -6.44 -1.35 18.72
CA MET A 95 -6.53 0.08 18.94
C MET A 95 -7.71 0.66 18.14
N ILE A 96 -8.58 1.44 18.78
CA ILE A 96 -9.77 2.03 18.14
C ILE A 96 -9.83 3.51 18.47
N LEU A 97 -9.79 4.36 17.44
CA LEU A 97 -9.98 5.81 17.57
C LEU A 97 -11.46 6.16 17.39
N ASN A 98 -12.06 6.86 18.37
CA ASN A 98 -13.42 7.38 18.32
C ASN A 98 -14.50 6.34 17.94
N GLY A 99 -14.31 5.07 18.32
CA GLY A 99 -15.22 3.96 17.95
C GLY A 99 -15.22 3.59 16.47
N GLY A 100 -14.20 4.01 15.71
CA GLY A 100 -14.01 3.70 14.30
C GLY A 100 -13.47 2.29 14.03
N SER A 101 -12.78 2.13 12.90
CA SER A 101 -12.14 0.87 12.54
C SER A 101 -11.05 0.47 13.55
N THR A 102 -10.88 -0.83 13.70
CA THR A 102 -9.82 -1.41 14.53
C THR A 102 -8.49 -1.40 13.78
N SER A 103 -7.45 -0.88 14.43
CA SER A 103 -6.06 -1.02 14.02
C SER A 103 -5.34 -1.97 14.98
N GLU A 104 -4.64 -2.96 14.47
CA GLU A 104 -3.91 -3.90 15.32
C GLU A 104 -2.51 -3.38 15.62
N VAL A 105 -2.08 -3.44 16.89
CA VAL A 105 -0.72 -3.08 17.31
C VAL A 105 0.00 -4.32 17.83
N TYR A 106 1.18 -4.59 17.28
CA TYR A 106 2.04 -5.69 17.71
C TYR A 106 2.92 -5.29 18.89
N PHE A 107 2.95 -6.16 19.90
CA PHE A 107 3.80 -6.07 21.07
C PHE A 107 4.79 -7.23 21.04
N ALA A 108 6.07 -6.93 20.82
CA ALA A 108 7.13 -7.92 20.90
C ALA A 108 7.26 -8.48 22.33
N ALA A 109 7.79 -9.69 22.45
CA ALA A 109 8.12 -10.24 23.77
C ALA A 109 9.17 -9.33 24.46
N SER A 110 8.93 -8.99 25.72
CA SER A 110 9.86 -8.18 26.51
C SER A 110 9.84 -8.60 27.97
N ASP A 111 11.02 -8.70 28.59
CA ASP A 111 11.16 -9.00 30.03
C ASP A 111 10.84 -7.76 30.91
N THR A 112 10.76 -6.58 30.29
CA THR A 112 10.55 -5.29 30.94
C THR A 112 9.81 -4.33 30.00
N TRP A 113 9.64 -3.08 30.41
CA TRP A 113 9.01 -2.03 29.62
C TRP A 113 9.73 -1.79 28.30
N ALA A 114 8.96 -1.81 27.22
CA ALA A 114 9.36 -1.49 25.86
C ALA A 114 8.40 -0.44 25.28
N THR A 115 8.74 0.05 24.10
CA THR A 115 7.88 0.96 23.33
C THR A 115 7.47 0.27 22.04
N ALA A 116 6.18 0.34 21.70
CA ALA A 116 5.66 -0.03 20.40
C ALA A 116 5.10 1.20 19.71
N GLU A 117 5.33 1.30 18.40
CA GLU A 117 4.67 2.33 17.59
C GLU A 117 3.26 1.84 17.22
N GLY A 118 2.25 2.63 17.56
CA GLY A 118 0.85 2.36 17.22
C GLY A 118 0.41 3.01 15.91
N GLY A 119 1.34 3.58 15.14
CA GLY A 119 1.08 4.31 13.92
C GLY A 119 0.63 5.75 14.18
N GLN A 120 -0.38 6.20 13.44
CA GLN A 120 -0.87 7.57 13.48
C GLN A 120 -2.35 7.62 13.84
N VAL A 121 -2.76 8.64 14.58
CA VAL A 121 -4.15 8.92 14.96
C VAL A 121 -4.51 10.35 14.58
N LEU A 122 -5.63 10.51 13.87
CA LEU A 122 -6.15 11.82 13.47
C LEU A 122 -7.20 12.30 14.48
N LEU A 123 -6.78 13.14 15.42
CA LEU A 123 -7.66 13.67 16.46
C LEU A 123 -8.53 14.78 15.89
N GLU A 124 -9.85 14.71 16.12
CA GLU A 124 -10.81 15.77 15.84
C GLU A 124 -10.67 16.93 16.84
N GLU A 125 -11.18 18.11 16.48
CA GLU A 125 -11.32 19.20 17.46
C GLU A 125 -12.26 18.76 18.61
N GLY A 126 -11.81 18.97 19.86
CA GLY A 126 -12.50 18.54 21.07
C GLY A 126 -12.01 17.19 21.60
N ASP A 127 -12.89 16.49 22.30
CA ASP A 127 -12.58 15.23 22.96
C ASP A 127 -12.58 14.05 21.97
N ASN A 128 -11.54 13.24 22.06
CA ASN A 128 -11.36 12.01 21.30
C ASN A 128 -11.12 10.85 22.26
N THR A 129 -11.49 9.64 21.84
CA THR A 129 -11.20 8.42 22.59
C THR A 129 -10.23 7.52 21.83
N ILE A 130 -9.24 6.99 22.51
CA ILE A 130 -8.34 5.95 22.00
C ILE A 130 -8.51 4.73 22.90
N ASP A 131 -9.17 3.71 22.37
CA ASP A 131 -9.42 2.46 23.07
C ASP A 131 -8.32 1.45 22.74
N PHE A 132 -7.79 0.80 23.76
CA PHE A 132 -7.03 -0.45 23.64
C PHE A 132 -7.92 -1.58 24.16
N VAL A 133 -8.41 -2.42 23.26
CA VAL A 133 -9.30 -3.55 23.54
C VAL A 133 -8.49 -4.85 23.47
N THR A 134 -8.82 -5.79 24.36
CA THR A 134 -8.25 -7.15 24.32
C THR A 134 -8.37 -7.75 22.93
N ASN A 135 -7.22 -8.08 22.35
CA ASN A 135 -7.11 -8.96 21.19
C ASN A 135 -6.48 -10.29 21.64
N TRP A 136 -5.16 -10.43 21.63
CA TRP A 136 -4.53 -11.62 22.24
C TRP A 136 -4.55 -11.57 23.78
N GLY A 137 -4.73 -10.38 24.36
CA GLY A 137 -4.70 -10.15 25.82
C GLY A 137 -3.33 -10.35 26.44
N TRP A 138 -3.26 -10.48 27.76
CA TRP A 138 -2.04 -10.82 28.51
C TRP A 138 -0.83 -9.92 28.20
N TYR A 139 -1.02 -8.61 28.33
CA TYR A 139 0.02 -7.59 28.25
C TYR A 139 -0.21 -6.52 29.32
N LEU A 140 0.79 -5.66 29.52
CA LEU A 140 0.72 -4.50 30.41
C LEU A 140 0.85 -3.23 29.57
N ILE A 141 0.00 -2.23 29.83
CA ILE A 141 0.12 -0.90 29.22
C ILE A 141 0.37 0.10 30.34
N ASP A 142 1.48 0.82 30.25
CA ASP A 142 1.88 1.83 31.23
C ASP A 142 1.45 3.23 30.79
N SER A 143 1.67 3.58 29.52
CA SER A 143 1.29 4.91 29.01
C SER A 143 1.20 4.94 27.50
N ILE A 144 0.54 5.98 26.98
CA ILE A 144 0.66 6.40 25.58
C ILE A 144 1.30 7.78 25.50
N THR A 145 2.03 8.00 24.42
CA THR A 145 2.60 9.32 24.07
C THR A 145 2.12 9.70 22.68
N LEU A 146 1.51 10.87 22.56
CA LEU A 146 1.05 11.46 21.30
C LEU A 146 1.99 12.59 20.90
N THR A 147 2.65 12.44 19.75
CA THR A 147 3.53 13.47 19.20
C THR A 147 2.90 14.01 17.92
N PRO A 148 2.71 15.33 17.77
CA PRO A 148 2.28 15.91 16.50
C PRO A 148 3.09 15.36 15.32
N SER A 149 2.43 14.74 14.35
CA SER A 149 3.12 14.15 13.21
C SER A 149 3.82 15.24 12.41
N ALA A 150 5.07 14.98 12.02
CA ALA A 150 5.80 15.91 11.17
C ALA A 150 5.14 15.98 9.78
N PRO A 151 4.99 17.17 9.18
CA PRO A 151 4.56 17.26 7.79
C PRO A 151 5.50 16.47 6.89
N ARG A 152 4.95 15.67 5.98
CA ARG A 152 5.75 14.92 5.01
C ARG A 152 6.56 15.91 4.16
N PRO A 153 7.87 15.70 3.98
CA PRO A 153 8.63 16.51 3.04
C PRO A 153 8.12 16.29 1.61
N PRO A 154 8.37 17.23 0.69
CA PRO A 154 8.06 17.02 -0.72
C PRO A 154 8.70 15.73 -1.24
N HIS A 155 7.96 14.99 -2.08
CA HIS A 155 8.44 13.76 -2.69
C HIS A 155 9.64 14.02 -3.63
N ASP A 156 10.73 13.26 -3.46
CA ASP A 156 11.96 13.33 -4.28
C ASP A 156 12.05 12.10 -5.19
N ILE A 157 11.02 11.92 -6.02
CA ILE A 157 10.87 10.72 -6.86
C ILE A 157 11.94 10.68 -7.94
N ASN A 158 12.54 9.50 -8.13
CA ASN A 158 13.43 9.25 -9.27
C ASN A 158 12.65 9.46 -10.57
N THR A 159 13.17 10.25 -11.50
CA THR A 159 12.49 10.56 -12.76
C THR A 159 12.83 9.60 -13.90
N SER A 160 13.70 8.63 -13.66
CA SER A 160 14.10 7.63 -14.65
C SER A 160 13.61 6.25 -14.24
N LEU A 161 13.07 5.51 -15.20
CA LEU A 161 12.76 4.09 -15.04
C LEU A 161 14.05 3.28 -14.90
N VAL A 162 13.99 2.16 -14.18
CA VAL A 162 15.12 1.27 -13.96
C VAL A 162 15.61 0.61 -15.26
N ASN A 163 14.71 0.42 -16.24
CA ASN A 163 15.08 -0.01 -17.58
C ASN A 163 15.55 1.21 -18.41
N PRO A 164 16.84 1.34 -18.73
CA PRO A 164 17.34 2.46 -19.53
C PRO A 164 16.82 2.45 -20.97
N ASN A 165 16.31 1.32 -21.45
CA ASN A 165 15.71 1.16 -22.78
C ASN A 165 14.17 1.20 -22.75
N ALA A 166 13.56 1.65 -21.64
CA ALA A 166 12.10 1.77 -21.55
C ALA A 166 11.54 2.57 -22.74
N ASP A 167 10.38 2.15 -23.25
CA ASP A 167 9.79 2.79 -24.41
C ASP A 167 9.16 4.15 -24.08
N ALA A 168 8.77 4.88 -25.12
CA ALA A 168 8.23 6.23 -24.96
C ALA A 168 6.91 6.27 -24.17
N ASN A 169 6.08 5.23 -24.25
CA ASN A 169 4.80 5.20 -23.55
C ASN A 169 4.99 4.83 -22.08
N ALA A 170 5.96 3.97 -21.75
CA ALA A 170 6.35 3.69 -20.37
C ALA A 170 6.88 4.96 -19.67
N TYR A 171 7.74 5.74 -20.34
CA TYR A 171 8.20 7.03 -19.80
C TYR A 171 7.05 8.03 -19.62
N LYS A 172 6.15 8.16 -20.60
CA LYS A 172 4.98 9.03 -20.48
C LYS A 172 4.08 8.64 -19.30
N LEU A 173 3.85 7.34 -19.11
CA LEU A 173 3.07 6.86 -17.97
C LEU A 173 3.76 7.22 -16.66
N TYR A 174 5.06 6.92 -16.55
CA TYR A 174 5.81 7.22 -15.34
C TYR A 174 5.86 8.71 -15.01
N ASP A 175 6.11 9.56 -16.01
CA ASP A 175 6.08 11.02 -15.87
C ASP A 175 4.69 11.52 -15.43
N TYR A 176 3.62 10.95 -16.01
CA TYR A 176 2.26 11.28 -15.61
C TYR A 176 2.00 10.90 -14.14
N LEU A 177 2.39 9.70 -13.72
CA LEU A 177 2.26 9.25 -12.34
C LEU A 177 3.02 10.17 -11.37
N ILE A 178 4.25 10.56 -11.69
CA ILE A 178 5.03 11.53 -10.91
C ILE A 178 4.29 12.88 -10.83
N SER A 179 3.68 13.32 -11.92
CA SER A 179 3.02 14.64 -11.98
C SER A 179 1.83 14.79 -11.02
N ILE A 180 1.14 13.68 -10.74
CA ILE A 180 -0.04 13.62 -9.86
C ILE A 180 0.29 13.15 -8.43
N TYR A 181 1.47 12.55 -8.21
CA TYR A 181 1.85 11.98 -6.91
C TYR A 181 1.86 13.04 -5.80
N GLY A 182 1.17 12.76 -4.69
CA GLY A 182 0.98 13.73 -3.60
C GLY A 182 -0.11 14.79 -3.85
N LYS A 183 -0.77 14.78 -5.01
CA LYS A 183 -1.84 15.73 -5.36
C LYS A 183 -3.18 15.04 -5.58
N ASN A 184 -3.14 13.84 -6.15
CA ASN A 184 -4.29 13.03 -6.50
C ASN A 184 -3.95 11.55 -6.37
N ILE A 185 -4.99 10.72 -6.38
CA ILE A 185 -4.91 9.26 -6.46
C ILE A 185 -5.69 8.77 -7.69
N LEU A 186 -5.13 7.82 -8.43
CA LEU A 186 -5.88 7.18 -9.51
C LEU A 186 -6.81 6.11 -8.93
N SER A 187 -8.06 6.13 -9.37
CA SER A 187 -8.99 5.03 -9.11
C SER A 187 -8.62 3.82 -9.95
N GLY A 188 -8.65 2.64 -9.34
CA GLY A 188 -8.34 1.40 -10.01
C GLY A 188 -9.25 0.26 -9.60
N GLN A 189 -9.31 -0.76 -10.46
CA GLN A 189 -10.15 -1.94 -10.25
C GLN A 189 -9.48 -3.18 -10.85
N GLN A 190 -9.55 -4.31 -10.13
CA GLN A 190 -9.24 -5.63 -10.68
C GLN A 190 -10.36 -6.08 -11.64
N ASP A 191 -9.97 -6.47 -12.85
CA ASP A 191 -10.77 -6.92 -13.98
C ASP A 191 -11.63 -5.83 -14.66
N LEU A 192 -11.67 -5.89 -16.00
CA LEU A 192 -12.46 -4.96 -16.81
C LEU A 192 -13.98 -5.12 -16.56
N SER A 193 -14.44 -6.32 -16.25
CA SER A 193 -15.85 -6.59 -15.92
C SER A 193 -16.32 -5.82 -14.68
N HIS A 194 -15.53 -5.82 -13.61
CA HIS A 194 -15.83 -5.06 -12.40
C HIS A 194 -15.66 -3.55 -12.64
N SER A 195 -14.70 -3.13 -13.47
CA SER A 195 -14.61 -1.74 -13.91
C SER A 195 -15.91 -1.29 -14.61
N ASN A 196 -16.48 -2.11 -15.48
CA ASN A 196 -17.76 -1.82 -16.13
C ASN A 196 -18.92 -1.80 -15.12
N TRP A 197 -18.92 -2.69 -14.11
CA TRP A 197 -19.90 -2.66 -13.03
C TRP A 197 -19.88 -1.32 -12.27
N ILE A 198 -18.68 -0.78 -11.99
CA ILE A 198 -18.54 0.56 -11.37
C ILE A 198 -19.12 1.62 -12.32
N THR A 199 -18.81 1.58 -13.61
CA THR A 199 -19.39 2.51 -14.58
C THR A 199 -20.92 2.48 -14.56
N GLU A 200 -21.52 1.29 -14.54
CA GLU A 200 -22.97 1.10 -14.57
C GLU A 200 -23.67 1.58 -13.27
N ASN A 201 -23.08 1.32 -12.10
CA ASN A 201 -23.72 1.61 -10.81
C ASN A 201 -23.35 3.00 -10.27
N ILE A 202 -22.11 3.41 -10.47
CA ILE A 202 -21.51 4.62 -9.91
C ILE A 202 -21.51 5.77 -10.92
N GLY A 203 -21.43 5.48 -12.22
CA GLY A 203 -21.41 6.49 -13.29
C GLY A 203 -20.02 7.07 -13.57
N LYS A 204 -18.98 6.47 -13.00
CA LYS A 204 -17.56 6.79 -13.18
C LYS A 204 -16.80 5.51 -13.54
N THR A 205 -15.74 5.63 -14.32
CA THR A 205 -14.96 4.46 -14.77
C THR A 205 -13.56 4.52 -14.16
N PRO A 206 -13.06 3.47 -13.48
CA PRO A 206 -11.69 3.43 -12.98
C PRO A 206 -10.64 3.87 -14.01
N ALA A 207 -9.68 4.67 -13.58
CA ALA A 207 -8.54 5.10 -14.40
C ALA A 207 -7.59 3.92 -14.70
N VAL A 208 -7.35 3.07 -13.71
CA VAL A 208 -6.49 1.89 -13.78
C VAL A 208 -7.34 0.62 -13.84
N VAL A 209 -7.06 -0.27 -14.80
CA VAL A 209 -7.59 -1.65 -14.76
C VAL A 209 -6.42 -2.61 -14.57
N SER A 210 -6.54 -3.47 -13.57
CA SER A 210 -5.60 -4.54 -13.30
C SER A 210 -6.11 -5.85 -13.91
N VAL A 211 -5.24 -6.58 -14.61
CA VAL A 211 -5.56 -7.89 -15.20
C VAL A 211 -4.52 -8.93 -14.78
N ASP A 212 -4.89 -10.21 -14.86
CA ASP A 212 -4.03 -11.30 -14.42
C ASP A 212 -3.56 -12.19 -15.58
N LEU A 213 -2.28 -12.55 -15.56
CA LEU A 213 -1.65 -13.49 -16.47
C LEU A 213 -1.83 -14.97 -16.05
N MET A 214 -2.48 -15.24 -14.92
CA MET A 214 -2.67 -16.57 -14.32
C MET A 214 -2.98 -17.67 -15.34
N ASP A 215 -3.96 -17.44 -16.21
CA ASP A 215 -4.46 -18.45 -17.14
C ASP A 215 -3.58 -18.65 -18.38
N TYR A 216 -2.55 -17.82 -18.56
CA TYR A 216 -1.47 -18.04 -19.54
C TYR A 216 -0.32 -18.89 -18.97
N SER A 217 -0.34 -19.22 -17.66
CA SER A 217 0.66 -20.12 -17.07
C SER A 217 0.60 -21.50 -17.76
N PRO A 218 1.70 -22.02 -18.32
CA PRO A 218 1.66 -23.28 -19.07
C PRO A 218 1.06 -24.45 -18.30
N SER A 219 1.29 -24.53 -16.98
CA SER A 219 0.69 -25.57 -16.13
C SER A 219 -0.84 -25.51 -16.11
N ARG A 220 -1.47 -24.32 -16.16
CA ARG A 220 -2.94 -24.20 -16.28
C ARG A 220 -3.40 -24.52 -17.70
N VAL A 221 -2.71 -23.98 -18.71
CA VAL A 221 -3.01 -24.25 -20.13
C VAL A 221 -3.03 -25.75 -20.43
N GLU A 222 -2.12 -26.52 -19.83
CA GLU A 222 -2.08 -27.99 -19.95
C GLU A 222 -3.37 -28.68 -19.43
N PHE A 223 -4.05 -28.12 -18.41
CA PHE A 223 -5.29 -28.69 -17.85
C PHE A 223 -6.57 -28.16 -18.49
N GLN A 224 -6.64 -26.86 -18.79
CA GLN A 224 -7.88 -26.21 -19.23
C GLN A 224 -7.89 -25.76 -20.70
N GLY A 225 -6.73 -25.86 -21.38
CA GLY A 225 -6.52 -25.25 -22.69
C GLY A 225 -6.22 -23.75 -22.61
N ASP A 226 -5.93 -23.16 -23.75
CA ASP A 226 -5.74 -21.71 -23.87
C ASP A 226 -7.10 -21.02 -23.99
N ILE A 227 -7.57 -20.46 -22.86
CA ILE A 227 -8.89 -19.81 -22.74
C ILE A 227 -8.79 -18.35 -22.32
N ALA A 228 -7.60 -17.85 -22.02
CA ALA A 228 -7.40 -16.57 -21.37
C ALA A 228 -7.62 -15.40 -22.34
N THR A 229 -8.41 -14.42 -21.92
CA THR A 229 -8.72 -13.19 -22.69
C THR A 229 -8.25 -11.91 -22.00
N THR A 230 -7.44 -12.02 -20.95
CA THR A 230 -7.09 -10.86 -20.11
C THR A 230 -6.20 -9.84 -20.82
N MET A 231 -5.47 -10.24 -21.88
CA MET A 231 -4.72 -9.28 -22.70
C MET A 231 -5.62 -8.44 -23.60
N GLU A 232 -6.72 -9.02 -24.12
CA GLU A 232 -7.74 -8.27 -24.86
C GLU A 232 -8.41 -7.22 -23.98
N ASP A 233 -8.67 -7.55 -22.71
CA ASP A 233 -9.24 -6.62 -21.74
C ASP A 233 -8.27 -5.46 -21.44
N ALA A 234 -6.99 -5.76 -21.23
CA ALA A 234 -5.95 -4.75 -21.03
C ALA A 234 -5.82 -3.81 -22.25
N ILE A 235 -5.78 -4.35 -23.46
CA ILE A 235 -5.73 -3.56 -24.71
C ILE A 235 -7.00 -2.70 -24.82
N THR A 236 -8.16 -3.26 -24.55
CA THR A 236 -9.44 -2.54 -24.59
C THR A 236 -9.43 -1.35 -23.63
N HIS A 237 -8.92 -1.51 -22.41
CA HIS A 237 -8.83 -0.40 -21.46
C HIS A 237 -7.79 0.65 -21.88
N HIS A 238 -6.63 0.20 -22.39
CA HIS A 238 -5.61 1.11 -22.93
C HIS A 238 -6.14 1.96 -24.10
N GLU A 239 -6.87 1.36 -25.04
CA GLU A 239 -7.48 2.06 -26.19
C GLU A 239 -8.53 3.11 -25.77
N ARG A 240 -9.13 2.96 -24.58
CA ARG A 240 -10.02 3.96 -23.96
C ARG A 240 -9.26 5.11 -23.28
N GLY A 241 -7.93 5.12 -23.35
CA GLY A 241 -7.08 6.07 -22.65
C GLY A 241 -6.79 5.68 -21.19
N GLY A 242 -7.11 4.45 -20.80
CA GLY A 242 -6.88 3.93 -19.46
C GLY A 242 -5.43 3.50 -19.21
N ILE A 243 -5.10 3.32 -17.93
CA ILE A 243 -3.82 2.80 -17.47
C ILE A 243 -3.96 1.30 -17.16
N VAL A 244 -2.99 0.50 -17.56
CA VAL A 244 -3.00 -0.96 -17.39
C VAL A 244 -2.03 -1.37 -16.29
N SER A 245 -2.53 -2.16 -15.33
CA SER A 245 -1.75 -2.92 -14.36
C SER A 245 -1.84 -4.40 -14.70
N VAL A 246 -0.75 -5.15 -14.52
CA VAL A 246 -0.73 -6.59 -14.78
C VAL A 246 -0.05 -7.29 -13.61
N LEU A 247 -0.76 -8.22 -12.99
CA LEU A 247 -0.22 -9.17 -12.01
C LEU A 247 -0.11 -10.57 -12.63
N TRP A 248 0.50 -11.50 -11.88
CA TRP A 248 0.58 -12.89 -12.29
C TRP A 248 0.48 -13.83 -11.09
N HIS A 249 -0.70 -14.45 -10.91
CA HIS A 249 -0.80 -15.65 -10.07
C HIS A 249 -0.13 -16.83 -10.77
N TRP A 250 1.19 -16.93 -10.62
CA TRP A 250 2.00 -17.93 -11.30
C TRP A 250 1.68 -19.33 -10.77
N ASN A 251 0.93 -20.11 -11.53
CA ASN A 251 0.64 -21.49 -11.18
C ASN A 251 1.90 -22.33 -11.37
N ALA A 252 2.37 -23.01 -10.31
CA ALA A 252 3.68 -23.67 -10.31
C ALA A 252 3.88 -24.57 -11.55
N PRO A 253 5.07 -24.56 -12.19
CA PRO A 253 5.31 -25.27 -13.43
C PRO A 253 5.16 -26.79 -13.32
N THR A 254 5.38 -27.33 -12.12
CA THR A 254 5.32 -28.76 -11.78
C THR A 254 5.08 -28.92 -10.28
N GLY A 255 4.98 -30.16 -9.80
CA GLY A 255 4.80 -30.44 -8.38
C GLY A 255 3.40 -30.12 -7.85
N LEU A 256 2.40 -30.04 -8.72
CA LEU A 256 1.01 -29.79 -8.34
C LEU A 256 0.43 -31.04 -7.68
N TYR A 257 -0.13 -30.90 -6.47
CA TYR A 257 -0.75 -32.03 -5.77
C TYR A 257 -1.99 -32.54 -6.50
N ASN A 258 -2.79 -31.60 -7.02
CA ASN A 258 -3.99 -31.88 -7.80
C ASN A 258 -4.95 -32.89 -7.14
N THR A 259 -5.29 -32.61 -5.88
CA THR A 259 -6.30 -33.36 -5.11
C THR A 259 -7.63 -32.60 -5.07
N GLU A 260 -8.66 -33.19 -4.47
CA GLU A 260 -9.95 -32.50 -4.27
C GLU A 260 -9.79 -31.25 -3.38
N GLU A 261 -8.98 -31.33 -2.34
CA GLU A 261 -8.71 -30.23 -1.40
C GLU A 261 -7.68 -29.23 -1.94
N GLN A 262 -6.80 -29.67 -2.84
CA GLN A 262 -5.71 -28.88 -3.43
C GLN A 262 -5.70 -29.06 -4.96
N PRO A 263 -6.73 -28.55 -5.64
CA PRO A 263 -6.89 -28.76 -7.07
C PRO A 263 -5.82 -28.00 -7.86
N TRP A 264 -5.49 -28.49 -9.05
CA TRP A 264 -4.45 -27.92 -9.92
C TRP A 264 -4.58 -26.41 -10.17
N TRP A 265 -5.81 -25.89 -10.19
CA TRP A 265 -6.11 -24.48 -10.44
C TRP A 265 -5.73 -23.55 -9.29
N SER A 266 -5.40 -24.12 -8.13
CA SER A 266 -4.89 -23.43 -6.93
C SER A 266 -3.35 -23.49 -6.80
N GLY A 267 -2.67 -23.98 -7.85
CA GLY A 267 -1.24 -24.31 -7.88
C GLY A 267 -0.26 -23.14 -7.75
N PHE A 268 -0.75 -21.91 -7.65
CA PHE A 268 0.06 -20.75 -7.25
C PHE A 268 0.30 -20.71 -5.73
N TYR A 269 -0.56 -21.34 -4.92
CA TYR A 269 -0.35 -21.41 -3.48
C TYR A 269 0.71 -22.45 -3.10
N THR A 270 1.55 -22.10 -2.11
CA THR A 270 2.48 -23.01 -1.43
C THR A 270 1.78 -24.27 -0.93
N ARG A 271 0.55 -24.16 -0.44
CA ARG A 271 -0.22 -25.31 0.04
C ARG A 271 -0.63 -26.29 -1.07
N ALA A 272 -0.57 -25.91 -2.34
CA ALA A 272 -1.08 -26.71 -3.47
C ALA A 272 0.04 -27.33 -4.32
N THR A 273 1.31 -27.12 -3.93
CA THR A 273 2.47 -27.65 -4.66
C THR A 273 3.63 -28.00 -3.73
N ASP A 274 4.47 -28.95 -4.13
CA ASP A 274 5.78 -29.22 -3.52
C ASP A 274 6.94 -28.49 -4.24
N PHE A 275 6.63 -27.61 -5.20
CA PHE A 275 7.64 -26.89 -5.97
C PHE A 275 8.54 -26.04 -5.07
N ASN A 276 9.83 -26.34 -5.10
CA ASN A 276 10.83 -25.67 -4.28
C ASN A 276 11.67 -24.70 -5.14
N VAL A 277 11.38 -23.40 -5.04
CA VAL A 277 12.04 -22.37 -5.84
C VAL A 277 13.53 -22.26 -5.51
N ALA A 278 13.93 -22.45 -4.25
CA ALA A 278 15.33 -22.40 -3.85
C ALA A 278 16.17 -23.48 -4.55
N THR A 279 15.64 -24.71 -4.63
CA THR A 279 16.29 -25.83 -5.32
C THR A 279 16.29 -25.62 -6.83
N ALA A 280 15.17 -25.15 -7.39
CA ALA A 280 15.07 -24.85 -8.82
C ALA A 280 16.12 -23.80 -9.25
N LEU A 281 16.32 -22.75 -8.44
CA LEU A 281 17.29 -21.68 -8.72
C LEU A 281 18.75 -21.99 -8.33
N ALA A 282 19.01 -23.12 -7.66
CA ALA A 282 20.36 -23.49 -7.24
C ALA A 282 21.25 -23.97 -8.41
N ASP A 283 20.65 -24.49 -9.48
CA ASP A 283 21.35 -25.02 -10.66
C ASP A 283 20.56 -24.70 -11.94
N THR A 284 21.11 -23.85 -12.80
CA THR A 284 20.43 -23.43 -14.03
C THR A 284 20.29 -24.52 -15.09
N THR A 285 20.89 -25.70 -14.88
CA THR A 285 20.82 -26.84 -15.80
C THR A 285 19.74 -27.86 -15.44
N ASN A 286 19.09 -27.70 -14.28
CA ASN A 286 18.07 -28.66 -13.82
C ASN A 286 16.73 -28.47 -14.56
N ALA A 287 15.90 -29.52 -14.52
CA ALA A 287 14.60 -29.53 -15.21
C ALA A 287 13.62 -28.49 -14.65
N ASN A 288 13.62 -28.26 -13.34
CA ASN A 288 12.73 -27.28 -12.70
C ASN A 288 13.09 -25.84 -13.12
N TYR A 289 14.39 -25.51 -13.22
CA TYR A 289 14.85 -24.23 -13.77
C TYR A 289 14.41 -24.06 -15.23
N THR A 290 14.55 -25.12 -16.02
CA THR A 290 14.11 -25.12 -17.42
C THR A 290 12.60 -24.81 -17.53
N LEU A 291 11.78 -25.35 -16.63
CA LEU A 291 10.35 -25.06 -16.59
C LEU A 291 10.02 -23.65 -16.08
N ILE A 292 10.81 -23.09 -15.14
CA ILE A 292 10.71 -21.67 -14.77
C ILE A 292 10.92 -20.80 -16.02
N ILE A 293 11.97 -21.06 -16.80
CA ILE A 293 12.24 -20.30 -18.04
C ILE A 293 11.12 -20.49 -19.06
N ARG A 294 10.58 -21.71 -19.24
CA ARG A 294 9.43 -21.97 -20.12
C ARG A 294 8.25 -21.06 -19.77
N ASP A 295 7.91 -21.00 -18.48
CA ASP A 295 6.77 -20.22 -18.01
C ASP A 295 7.00 -18.72 -18.22
N ILE A 296 8.20 -18.21 -17.89
CA ILE A 296 8.56 -16.81 -18.13
C ILE A 296 8.49 -16.47 -19.63
N ASP A 297 8.98 -17.36 -20.49
CA ASP A 297 8.97 -17.17 -21.94
C ASP A 297 7.54 -17.21 -22.50
N ALA A 298 6.64 -18.02 -21.93
CA ALA A 298 5.21 -18.02 -22.29
C ALA A 298 4.52 -16.71 -21.90
N ILE A 299 4.83 -16.17 -20.72
CA ILE A 299 4.34 -14.86 -20.28
C ILE A 299 4.94 -13.72 -21.12
N ALA A 300 6.21 -13.83 -21.51
CA ALA A 300 6.86 -12.85 -22.37
C ALA A 300 6.14 -12.67 -23.71
N VAL A 301 5.52 -13.74 -24.26
CA VAL A 301 4.66 -13.64 -25.45
C VAL A 301 3.49 -12.70 -25.21
N GLN A 302 2.83 -12.79 -24.05
CA GLN A 302 1.67 -11.97 -23.73
C GLN A 302 2.04 -10.51 -23.45
N LEU A 303 3.12 -10.28 -22.69
CA LEU A 303 3.63 -8.93 -22.46
C LEU A 303 4.11 -8.25 -23.75
N LYS A 304 4.65 -9.01 -24.71
CA LYS A 304 4.96 -8.50 -26.05
C LYS A 304 3.72 -8.07 -26.83
N ARG A 305 2.57 -8.75 -26.67
CA ARG A 305 1.30 -8.31 -27.29
C ARG A 305 0.89 -6.93 -26.77
N LEU A 306 1.06 -6.66 -25.47
CA LEU A 306 0.80 -5.35 -24.88
C LEU A 306 1.80 -4.30 -25.40
N GLN A 307 3.08 -4.64 -25.51
CA GLN A 307 4.08 -3.75 -26.09
C GLN A 307 3.78 -3.41 -27.55
N ASP A 308 3.40 -4.41 -28.35
CA ASP A 308 3.06 -4.24 -29.77
C ASP A 308 1.79 -3.40 -29.95
N ALA A 309 0.86 -3.45 -28.99
CA ALA A 309 -0.30 -2.57 -28.90
C ALA A 309 0.05 -1.16 -28.38
N GLY A 310 1.30 -0.90 -27.99
CA GLY A 310 1.75 0.38 -27.43
C GLY A 310 1.32 0.62 -25.99
N ALA A 311 0.78 -0.38 -25.30
CA ALA A 311 0.30 -0.25 -23.92
C ALA A 311 1.48 -0.33 -22.93
N PRO A 312 1.78 0.74 -22.17
CA PRO A 312 2.69 0.64 -21.04
C PRO A 312 2.00 -0.04 -19.86
N VAL A 313 2.77 -0.82 -19.09
CA VAL A 313 2.24 -1.76 -18.09
C VAL A 313 2.87 -1.52 -16.73
N LEU A 314 2.05 -1.30 -15.71
CA LEU A 314 2.45 -1.43 -14.31
C LEU A 314 2.54 -2.93 -14.01
N PHE A 315 3.75 -3.50 -14.13
CA PHE A 315 3.95 -4.95 -14.06
C PHE A 315 4.36 -5.36 -12.65
N ARG A 316 3.50 -6.17 -12.01
CA ARG A 316 3.61 -6.57 -10.60
C ARG A 316 3.69 -8.10 -10.47
N PRO A 317 4.79 -8.73 -10.87
CA PRO A 317 4.99 -10.17 -10.69
C PRO A 317 5.40 -10.49 -9.25
N LEU A 318 5.27 -11.76 -8.87
CA LEU A 318 5.72 -12.27 -7.56
C LEU A 318 5.12 -11.49 -6.38
N HIS A 319 3.85 -11.10 -6.48
CA HIS A 319 3.18 -10.31 -5.45
C HIS A 319 3.04 -11.07 -4.13
N GLU A 320 2.91 -10.32 -3.04
CA GLU A 320 2.73 -10.83 -1.67
C GLU A 320 3.79 -11.85 -1.24
N ALA A 321 5.03 -11.72 -1.75
CA ALA A 321 6.08 -12.71 -1.55
C ALA A 321 6.36 -12.96 -0.05
N GLU A 322 6.38 -11.89 0.76
CA GLU A 322 6.66 -11.98 2.21
C GLU A 322 5.63 -12.80 3.00
N GLY A 323 4.40 -12.94 2.49
CA GLY A 323 3.36 -13.75 3.12
C GLY A 323 3.66 -15.26 3.07
N GLY A 324 4.47 -15.71 2.10
CA GLY A 324 4.89 -17.10 1.95
C GLY A 324 3.78 -18.08 1.54
N TRP A 325 2.55 -17.61 1.37
CA TRP A 325 1.42 -18.43 0.91
C TRP A 325 1.46 -18.74 -0.58
N PHE A 326 2.24 -18.01 -1.37
CA PHE A 326 2.56 -18.34 -2.75
C PHE A 326 3.94 -18.99 -2.88
N TRP A 327 4.08 -19.91 -3.84
CA TRP A 327 5.29 -20.75 -3.92
C TRP A 327 6.59 -19.95 -4.13
N TRP A 328 6.52 -18.77 -4.75
CA TRP A 328 7.69 -17.91 -4.95
C TRP A 328 8.22 -17.29 -3.66
N GLY A 329 7.39 -17.19 -2.61
CA GLY A 329 7.77 -16.75 -1.27
C GLY A 329 8.05 -17.89 -0.29
N ALA A 330 7.74 -19.14 -0.65
CA ALA A 330 7.74 -20.27 0.28
C ALA A 330 9.11 -20.64 0.88
N GLN A 331 10.22 -20.22 0.25
CA GLN A 331 11.58 -20.49 0.74
C GLN A 331 12.32 -19.23 1.22
N GLY A 332 11.55 -18.20 1.58
CA GLY A 332 12.06 -16.97 2.18
C GLY A 332 12.60 -15.94 1.17
N PRO A 333 13.19 -14.84 1.66
CA PRO A 333 13.49 -13.66 0.86
C PRO A 333 14.56 -13.89 -0.21
N GLU A 334 15.60 -14.67 0.06
CA GLU A 334 16.73 -14.83 -0.87
C GLU A 334 16.33 -15.53 -2.19
N PRO A 335 15.61 -16.67 -2.18
CA PRO A 335 15.07 -17.24 -3.41
C PRO A 335 14.10 -16.32 -4.15
N ALA A 336 13.24 -15.59 -3.43
CA ALA A 336 12.29 -14.65 -4.04
C ALA A 336 13.01 -13.52 -4.80
N LYS A 337 14.03 -12.90 -4.18
CA LYS A 337 14.86 -11.86 -4.83
C LYS A 337 15.65 -12.41 -6.02
N LYS A 338 16.13 -13.65 -5.95
CA LYS A 338 16.77 -14.30 -7.10
C LYS A 338 15.79 -14.52 -8.25
N LEU A 339 14.56 -14.94 -7.96
CA LEU A 339 13.51 -15.10 -8.97
C LEU A 339 13.10 -13.77 -9.60
N TRP A 340 12.97 -12.71 -8.79
CA TRP A 340 12.72 -11.34 -9.28
C TRP A 340 13.78 -10.89 -10.29
N ASN A 341 15.06 -11.04 -9.94
CA ASN A 341 16.16 -10.66 -10.82
C ASN A 341 16.20 -11.52 -12.09
N LEU A 342 15.82 -12.80 -12.02
CA LEU A 342 15.68 -13.66 -13.18
C LEU A 342 14.55 -13.17 -14.12
N LEU A 343 13.38 -12.82 -13.56
CA LEU A 343 12.29 -12.21 -14.34
C LEU A 343 12.75 -10.92 -15.01
N TYR A 344 13.41 -10.04 -14.26
CA TYR A 344 13.93 -8.78 -14.78
C TYR A 344 14.87 -9.01 -15.96
N ASP A 345 15.89 -9.84 -15.79
CA ASP A 345 16.85 -10.12 -16.87
C ASP A 345 16.19 -10.80 -18.07
N ARG A 346 15.31 -11.80 -17.83
CA ARG A 346 14.68 -12.55 -18.90
C ARG A 346 13.68 -11.70 -19.70
N LEU A 347 12.83 -10.92 -19.03
CA LEU A 347 11.81 -10.11 -19.70
C LEU A 347 12.40 -8.84 -20.32
N THR A 348 13.22 -8.10 -19.57
CA THR A 348 13.79 -6.83 -20.04
C THR A 348 14.98 -7.05 -20.97
N ASN A 349 16.01 -7.81 -20.56
CA ASN A 349 17.24 -7.91 -21.33
C ASN A 349 17.18 -8.96 -22.44
N HIS A 350 16.66 -10.16 -22.15
CA HIS A 350 16.61 -11.24 -23.13
C HIS A 350 15.46 -11.07 -24.13
N HIS A 351 14.24 -10.78 -23.65
CA HIS A 351 13.07 -10.62 -24.51
C HIS A 351 12.90 -9.21 -25.09
N GLY A 352 13.61 -8.20 -24.55
CA GLY A 352 13.54 -6.82 -25.04
C GLY A 352 12.18 -6.17 -24.79
N ILE A 353 11.54 -6.51 -23.67
CA ILE A 353 10.25 -5.95 -23.27
C ILE A 353 10.50 -4.67 -22.47
N ASN A 354 10.19 -3.55 -23.10
CA ASN A 354 10.52 -2.19 -22.69
C ASN A 354 9.30 -1.34 -22.29
N ASN A 355 8.09 -1.89 -22.37
CA ASN A 355 6.86 -1.22 -21.94
C ASN A 355 6.54 -1.45 -20.45
N LEU A 356 7.39 -2.15 -19.70
CA LEU A 356 7.14 -2.52 -18.29
C LEU A 356 7.69 -1.46 -17.32
N ILE A 357 6.86 -1.12 -16.34
CA ILE A 357 7.21 -0.37 -15.12
C ILE A 357 7.12 -1.37 -13.97
N TRP A 358 8.26 -1.67 -13.33
CA TRP A 358 8.40 -2.77 -12.38
C TRP A 358 7.88 -2.38 -10.99
N THR A 359 6.79 -3.03 -10.56
CA THR A 359 6.12 -2.77 -9.27
C THR A 359 6.38 -3.90 -8.28
N TRP A 360 7.08 -3.60 -7.18
CA TRP A 360 7.39 -4.56 -6.11
C TRP A 360 6.32 -4.57 -5.03
N ASN A 361 5.97 -5.75 -4.51
CA ASN A 361 4.89 -5.92 -3.52
C ASN A 361 5.34 -6.77 -2.32
N SER A 362 5.99 -6.13 -1.35
CA SER A 362 6.29 -6.63 0.01
C SER A 362 6.80 -5.44 0.83
N LEU A 363 6.36 -5.32 2.08
CA LEU A 363 6.74 -4.23 2.99
C LEU A 363 8.12 -4.44 3.61
N ALA A 364 8.49 -5.70 3.86
CA ALA A 364 9.65 -6.08 4.64
C ALA A 364 10.96 -5.87 3.86
N ALA A 365 11.91 -5.18 4.50
CA ALA A 365 13.16 -4.75 3.88
C ALA A 365 14.07 -5.91 3.44
N ASP A 366 14.02 -7.06 4.10
CA ASP A 366 14.80 -8.25 3.74
C ASP A 366 14.30 -8.90 2.43
N TRP A 367 13.05 -8.68 2.06
CA TRP A 367 12.45 -9.15 0.80
C TRP A 367 12.73 -8.22 -0.38
N TYR A 368 13.12 -6.98 -0.13
CA TYR A 368 13.29 -5.97 -1.18
C TYR A 368 14.43 -6.34 -2.16
N PRO A 369 14.15 -6.50 -3.47
CA PRO A 369 15.16 -6.93 -4.45
C PRO A 369 16.18 -5.84 -4.78
N GLY A 370 15.86 -4.58 -4.51
CA GLY A 370 16.79 -3.45 -4.64
C GLY A 370 16.36 -2.38 -5.65
N ASN A 371 16.94 -1.20 -5.50
CA ASN A 371 16.56 0.00 -6.25
C ASN A 371 16.79 -0.10 -7.76
N SER A 372 17.68 -0.98 -8.23
CA SER A 372 18.07 -1.12 -9.64
C SER A 372 17.09 -1.91 -10.49
N THR A 373 16.08 -2.53 -9.90
CA THR A 373 15.13 -3.41 -10.61
C THR A 373 13.67 -3.15 -10.23
N VAL A 374 13.39 -2.06 -9.51
CA VAL A 374 12.05 -1.70 -9.04
C VAL A 374 11.79 -0.22 -9.34
N ASP A 375 10.70 0.09 -10.02
CA ASP A 375 10.25 1.46 -10.31
C ASP A 375 9.27 1.99 -9.26
N ILE A 376 8.34 1.14 -8.82
CA ILE A 376 7.22 1.46 -7.92
C ILE A 376 7.20 0.45 -6.75
N LEU A 377 6.93 0.94 -5.55
CA LEU A 377 6.66 0.12 -4.37
C LEU A 377 5.15 -0.04 -4.17
N SER A 378 4.72 -1.16 -3.60
CA SER A 378 3.30 -1.40 -3.40
C SER A 378 3.00 -2.29 -2.21
N ALA A 379 1.73 -2.25 -1.79
CA ALA A 379 1.15 -3.13 -0.80
C ALA A 379 -0.23 -3.60 -1.24
N ASP A 380 -0.60 -4.78 -0.75
CA ASP A 380 -1.94 -5.35 -0.85
C ASP A 380 -2.56 -5.32 0.55
N VAL A 381 -3.70 -4.64 0.72
CA VAL A 381 -4.27 -4.35 2.05
C VAL A 381 -5.77 -4.67 2.09
N TYR A 382 -6.10 -5.75 2.80
CA TYR A 382 -7.45 -6.25 2.95
C TYR A 382 -8.02 -5.90 4.33
N SER A 383 -8.37 -4.62 4.51
CA SER A 383 -9.02 -4.10 5.73
C SER A 383 -10.34 -3.40 5.42
N GLN A 384 -11.35 -3.60 6.27
CA GLN A 384 -12.65 -2.95 6.15
C GLN A 384 -12.62 -1.49 6.66
N GLY A 385 -13.63 -0.71 6.30
CA GLY A 385 -13.83 0.64 6.84
C GLY A 385 -13.15 1.77 6.08
N HIS A 386 -12.61 1.51 4.89
CA HIS A 386 -12.15 2.52 3.94
C HIS A 386 -11.04 3.46 4.46
N GLY A 387 -10.19 2.94 5.34
CA GLY A 387 -9.08 3.69 5.93
C GLY A 387 -7.97 4.04 4.93
N PRO A 388 -7.03 4.93 5.32
CA PRO A 388 -5.99 5.43 4.43
C PRO A 388 -4.77 4.49 4.30
N MET A 389 -4.71 3.41 5.07
CA MET A 389 -3.58 2.45 5.07
C MET A 389 -2.23 3.15 5.30
N SER A 390 -2.21 4.12 6.22
CA SER A 390 -1.05 5.00 6.42
C SER A 390 0.19 4.27 6.94
N SER A 391 0.00 3.20 7.72
CA SER A 391 1.09 2.36 8.23
C SER A 391 1.89 1.73 7.10
N GLU A 392 1.20 1.07 6.17
CA GLU A 392 1.80 0.40 5.02
C GLU A 392 2.46 1.43 4.09
N TYR A 393 1.80 2.57 3.87
CA TYR A 393 2.36 3.67 3.09
C TYR A 393 3.67 4.20 3.67
N ASN A 394 3.72 4.42 5.00
CA ASN A 394 4.91 4.92 5.67
C ASN A 394 6.07 3.92 5.62
N GLN A 395 5.80 2.62 5.82
CA GLN A 395 6.81 1.57 5.68
C GLN A 395 7.42 1.55 4.28
N LEU A 396 6.59 1.66 3.23
CA LEU A 396 7.08 1.73 1.85
C LEU A 396 7.83 3.03 1.54
N TYR A 397 7.42 4.15 2.15
CA TYR A 397 8.12 5.42 2.03
C TYR A 397 9.54 5.31 2.59
N GLU A 398 9.70 4.70 3.77
CA GLU A 398 11.01 4.42 4.37
C GLU A 398 11.83 3.44 3.53
N LEU A 399 11.21 2.35 3.07
CA LEU A 399 11.86 1.34 2.22
C LEU A 399 12.43 1.96 0.94
N GLY A 400 11.65 2.83 0.29
CA GLY A 400 12.04 3.55 -0.92
C GLY A 400 12.92 4.77 -0.67
N GLY A 401 13.17 5.14 0.60
CA GLY A 401 13.86 6.36 1.00
C GLY A 401 13.22 7.64 0.45
N GLY A 402 11.90 7.64 0.25
CA GLY A 402 11.15 8.74 -0.36
C GLY A 402 11.39 8.97 -1.85
N LYS A 403 12.02 8.01 -2.56
CA LYS A 403 12.43 8.14 -3.97
C LYS A 403 11.62 7.34 -4.98
N LYS A 404 10.60 6.61 -4.52
CA LYS A 404 9.77 5.74 -5.35
C LYS A 404 8.31 6.09 -5.17
N LEU A 405 7.55 5.97 -6.24
CA LEU A 405 6.09 6.00 -6.15
C LEU A 405 5.63 4.81 -5.32
N ILE A 406 4.51 4.97 -4.63
CA ILE A 406 3.93 3.96 -3.76
C ILE A 406 2.46 3.75 -4.15
N ALA A 407 2.04 2.51 -4.37
CA ALA A 407 0.70 2.15 -4.85
C ALA A 407 -0.01 1.13 -3.95
N ALA A 408 -1.32 1.28 -3.76
CA ALA A 408 -2.16 0.29 -3.09
C ALA A 408 -2.69 -0.67 -4.16
N THR A 409 -1.89 -1.68 -4.49
CA THR A 409 -2.06 -2.50 -5.69
C THR A 409 -3.20 -3.48 -5.62
N GLU A 410 -3.60 -3.87 -4.42
CA GLU A 410 -4.87 -4.53 -4.12
C GLU A 410 -5.43 -3.96 -2.81
N VAL A 411 -6.72 -3.66 -2.78
CA VAL A 411 -7.42 -3.29 -1.54
C VAL A 411 -8.76 -4.00 -1.43
N GLY A 412 -9.14 -4.33 -0.20
CA GLY A 412 -10.49 -4.85 0.06
C GLY A 412 -11.54 -3.74 0.00
N ALA A 413 -11.31 -2.64 0.72
CA ALA A 413 -12.18 -1.46 0.74
C ALA A 413 -11.48 -0.27 0.08
N ALA A 414 -12.17 0.41 -0.84
CA ALA A 414 -11.62 1.60 -1.49
C ALA A 414 -11.34 2.71 -0.45
N PRO A 415 -10.17 3.37 -0.45
CA PRO A 415 -9.82 4.36 0.57
C PRO A 415 -10.59 5.67 0.41
N LEU A 416 -10.97 6.27 1.55
CA LEU A 416 -11.63 7.56 1.59
C LEU A 416 -10.65 8.72 1.31
N PRO A 417 -10.95 9.63 0.35
CA PRO A 417 -10.05 10.72 -0.02
C PRO A 417 -9.74 11.73 1.09
N ASP A 418 -10.69 11.98 1.99
CA ASP A 418 -10.48 12.89 3.14
C ASP A 418 -9.49 12.30 4.15
N LEU A 419 -9.56 10.99 4.39
CA LEU A 419 -8.61 10.27 5.23
C LEU A 419 -7.23 10.18 4.57
N LEU A 420 -7.16 9.90 3.27
CA LEU A 420 -5.88 9.87 2.53
C LEU A 420 -5.13 11.20 2.69
N GLN A 421 -5.82 12.31 2.44
CA GLN A 421 -5.24 13.66 2.56
C GLN A 421 -4.87 14.01 4.01
N ALA A 422 -5.73 13.67 4.98
CA ALA A 422 -5.47 14.01 6.38
C ALA A 422 -4.29 13.23 6.99
N TYR A 423 -4.07 11.99 6.55
CA TYR A 423 -2.94 11.16 6.97
C TYR A 423 -1.68 11.36 6.10
N GLY A 424 -1.77 12.12 4.99
CA GLY A 424 -0.68 12.25 4.02
C GLY A 424 -0.25 10.89 3.44
N ALA A 425 -1.23 10.01 3.23
CA ALA A 425 -1.06 8.70 2.63
C ALA A 425 -1.19 8.81 1.10
N ASP A 426 -0.17 9.36 0.45
CA ASP A 426 -0.21 9.71 -0.97
C ASP A 426 0.00 8.49 -1.87
N TRP A 427 -0.88 7.50 -1.80
CA TRP A 427 -0.90 6.39 -2.74
C TRP A 427 -1.12 6.91 -4.17
N VAL A 428 -0.32 6.47 -5.14
CA VAL A 428 -0.43 6.94 -6.53
C VAL A 428 -1.67 6.37 -7.24
N TYR A 429 -2.08 5.15 -6.86
CA TYR A 429 -3.37 4.57 -7.21
C TYR A 429 -3.82 3.58 -6.13
N PHE A 430 -5.12 3.28 -6.11
CA PHE A 430 -5.68 2.10 -5.44
C PHE A 430 -6.29 1.15 -6.47
N ALA A 431 -6.33 -0.16 -6.22
CA ALA A 431 -7.13 -1.08 -7.02
C ALA A 431 -7.93 -2.03 -6.13
N VAL A 432 -9.26 -1.89 -6.14
CA VAL A 432 -10.12 -2.80 -5.36
C VAL A 432 -10.10 -4.18 -5.99
N TRP A 433 -10.03 -5.23 -5.17
CA TRP A 433 -10.15 -6.60 -5.68
C TRP A 433 -11.54 -6.85 -6.28
N GLY A 434 -11.65 -7.92 -7.05
CA GLY A 434 -12.88 -8.28 -7.76
C GLY A 434 -13.99 -8.82 -6.86
N SER A 435 -14.64 -9.90 -7.31
CA SER A 435 -15.82 -10.45 -6.67
C SER A 435 -15.61 -10.76 -5.18
N GLY A 436 -16.58 -10.39 -4.36
CA GLY A 436 -16.54 -10.51 -2.90
C GLY A 436 -16.02 -9.26 -2.18
N PHE A 437 -15.48 -8.29 -2.92
CA PHE A 437 -15.01 -7.00 -2.39
C PHE A 437 -15.74 -5.82 -3.03
N ILE A 438 -15.49 -5.52 -4.31
CA ILE A 438 -16.07 -4.34 -4.96
C ILE A 438 -17.60 -4.41 -5.06
N ASP A 439 -18.15 -5.60 -5.28
CA ASP A 439 -19.59 -5.88 -5.39
C ASP A 439 -20.22 -6.31 -4.06
N ASN A 440 -19.44 -6.26 -2.96
CA ASN A 440 -19.90 -6.63 -1.63
C ASN A 440 -20.17 -5.38 -0.78
N PRO A 441 -21.43 -5.13 -0.36
CA PRO A 441 -21.78 -3.94 0.42
C PRO A 441 -21.17 -3.90 1.83
N GLU A 442 -20.66 -5.02 2.36
CA GLU A 442 -19.91 -5.01 3.63
C GLU A 442 -18.51 -4.38 3.48
N TRP A 443 -17.97 -4.38 2.26
CA TRP A 443 -16.65 -3.83 1.94
C TRP A 443 -16.73 -2.51 1.19
N ASN A 444 -17.63 -2.40 0.22
CA ASN A 444 -17.77 -1.25 -0.66
C ASN A 444 -19.25 -0.94 -0.93
N PRO A 445 -19.96 -0.36 0.04
CA PRO A 445 -21.35 0.03 -0.16
C PRO A 445 -21.44 1.16 -1.21
N VAL A 446 -22.44 1.05 -2.10
CA VAL A 446 -22.58 1.92 -3.29
C VAL A 446 -22.71 3.40 -2.93
N ASP A 447 -23.31 3.72 -1.80
CA ASP A 447 -23.45 5.09 -1.29
C ASP A 447 -22.11 5.72 -0.90
N VAL A 448 -21.15 4.95 -0.40
CA VAL A 448 -19.76 5.41 -0.15
C VAL A 448 -18.98 5.57 -1.46
N LEU A 449 -19.19 4.69 -2.45
CA LEU A 449 -18.49 4.77 -3.73
C LEU A 449 -18.93 5.99 -4.57
N LYS A 450 -20.24 6.27 -4.62
CA LYS A 450 -20.86 7.28 -5.49
C LYS A 450 -21.20 8.61 -4.81
N LYS A 451 -21.73 8.52 -3.59
CA LYS A 451 -22.66 9.46 -2.93
C LYS A 451 -23.93 9.80 -3.71
N VAL A 452 -25.03 9.86 -2.96
CA VAL A 452 -26.34 10.38 -3.34
C VAL A 452 -26.54 11.74 -2.64
N ASP A 453 -27.11 12.73 -3.33
CA ASP A 453 -27.27 14.11 -2.85
C ASP A 453 -27.87 14.22 -1.44
N GLY A 454 -27.21 15.01 -0.58
CA GLY A 454 -27.64 15.41 0.76
C GLY A 454 -27.01 16.76 1.15
N PRO A 455 -27.60 17.54 2.08
CA PRO A 455 -27.13 18.88 2.40
C PRO A 455 -25.71 18.87 2.95
N ALA A 456 -24.89 19.80 2.47
CA ALA A 456 -23.50 20.02 2.89
C ALA A 456 -23.39 20.15 4.42
N SER A 457 -22.55 19.33 5.04
CA SER A 457 -22.27 19.37 6.47
C SER A 457 -21.06 20.28 6.80
N ASP A 458 -20.85 20.60 8.08
CA ASP A 458 -19.77 21.51 8.52
C ASP A 458 -18.38 21.02 8.04
N PRO A 459 -17.59 21.85 7.32
CA PRO A 459 -16.29 21.44 6.77
C PRO A 459 -15.23 21.11 7.82
N LYS A 460 -15.45 21.37 9.12
CA LYS A 460 -14.46 21.17 10.19
C LYS A 460 -14.58 19.84 10.95
N SER A 461 -15.63 19.05 10.75
CA SER A 461 -15.85 17.80 11.49
C SER A 461 -15.92 16.57 10.58
N LEU A 462 -15.09 15.55 10.87
CA LEU A 462 -15.15 14.25 10.18
C LEU A 462 -16.43 13.48 10.52
N LYS A 463 -17.00 13.66 11.72
CA LYS A 463 -18.30 13.10 12.12
C LYS A 463 -19.47 13.66 11.31
N THR A 464 -19.44 14.94 10.94
CA THR A 464 -20.50 15.51 10.09
C THR A 464 -20.33 15.09 8.62
N ARG A 465 -19.08 14.90 8.16
CA ARG A 465 -18.75 14.43 6.81
C ARG A 465 -19.01 12.94 6.56
N ALA A 466 -19.22 12.10 7.58
CA ALA A 466 -19.44 10.66 7.38
C ALA A 466 -20.59 10.35 6.40
N ASN A 467 -21.64 11.18 6.38
CA ASN A 467 -22.78 11.07 5.46
C ASN A 467 -22.52 11.69 4.07
N GLU A 468 -21.29 12.19 3.84
CA GLU A 468 -20.91 12.96 2.67
C GLU A 468 -19.75 12.38 1.89
N ARG A 469 -19.23 11.24 2.32
CA ARG A 469 -18.03 10.65 1.74
C ARG A 469 -18.36 9.98 0.41
N GLN A 470 -17.69 10.44 -0.62
CA GLN A 470 -17.74 9.88 -1.98
C GLN A 470 -16.31 9.56 -2.40
N ILE A 471 -16.12 8.44 -3.07
CA ILE A 471 -14.79 8.06 -3.56
C ILE A 471 -14.65 8.49 -5.03
N TYR A 472 -15.47 7.96 -5.93
CA TYR A 472 -15.29 8.17 -7.38
C TYR A 472 -15.67 9.56 -7.89
N ASN A 473 -16.40 10.35 -7.10
CA ASN A 473 -16.81 11.71 -7.46
C ASN A 473 -16.01 12.80 -6.71
N ASP A 474 -14.99 12.42 -5.93
CA ASP A 474 -14.12 13.38 -5.25
C ASP A 474 -13.03 13.89 -6.21
N GLU A 475 -12.73 15.19 -6.17
CA GLU A 475 -11.71 15.81 -7.05
C GLU A 475 -10.29 15.26 -6.81
N TYR A 476 -10.02 14.68 -5.64
CA TYR A 476 -8.76 14.01 -5.33
C TYR A 476 -8.62 12.68 -6.10
N VAL A 477 -9.73 12.03 -6.47
CA VAL A 477 -9.75 10.72 -7.12
C VAL A 477 -9.91 10.87 -8.64
N LEU A 478 -8.87 10.53 -9.38
CA LEU A 478 -8.88 10.58 -10.84
C LEU A 478 -9.50 9.30 -11.41
N THR A 479 -10.51 9.44 -12.24
CA THR A 479 -11.16 8.36 -12.98
C THR A 479 -10.76 8.46 -14.45
N LEU A 480 -11.24 7.53 -15.29
CA LEU A 480 -10.91 7.49 -16.71
C LEU A 480 -11.16 8.83 -17.42
N ASP A 481 -12.19 9.56 -17.02
CA ASP A 481 -12.55 10.86 -17.59
C ASP A 481 -11.49 11.92 -17.30
N GLU A 482 -11.00 12.00 -16.06
CA GLU A 482 -10.05 13.02 -15.62
C GLU A 482 -8.62 12.77 -16.13
N ILE A 483 -8.29 11.52 -16.50
CA ILE A 483 -6.95 11.18 -17.00
C ILE A 483 -6.78 11.30 -18.52
N GLN A 484 -7.85 11.61 -19.26
CA GLN A 484 -7.81 11.62 -20.73
C GLN A 484 -6.68 12.50 -21.28
N GLY A 485 -5.89 11.94 -22.19
CA GLY A 485 -4.78 12.63 -22.85
C GLY A 485 -3.43 12.52 -22.14
N TRP A 486 -3.31 11.76 -21.04
CA TRP A 486 -2.02 11.52 -20.37
C TRP A 486 -0.94 10.95 -21.31
N ALA A 487 -1.32 10.12 -22.28
CA ALA A 487 -0.41 9.53 -23.27
C ALA A 487 -0.01 10.49 -24.42
N GLY A 488 -0.54 11.72 -24.43
CA GLY A 488 -0.44 12.64 -25.57
C GLY A 488 -1.35 12.23 -26.74
N LYS A 489 -1.92 13.20 -27.46
CA LYS A 489 -2.72 12.93 -28.67
C LYS A 489 -1.84 12.54 -29.86
#